data_AF-A0A0S8GT95-F1
#
_entry.id   AF-A0A0S8GT95-F1
#
_cell.length_a   1.000
_cell.length_b   1.000
_cell.length_c   1.000
_cell.angle_alpha   90.00
_cell.angle_beta   90.00
_cell.angle_gamma   90.00
#
_symmetry.space_group_name_H-M   'P 1'
#
loop_
_entity.id
_entity.type
_entity.pdbx_description
1 polymer ?
#
loop_
_entity_poly.entity_id
_entity_poly.type
_entity_poly.pdbx_seq_one_letter_code
_entity_poly.pdbx_strand_id
1 'polypeptide(L)'
;MNQPRILVLLLIFLALTAGCNSSKPLPLQSQFAGIMVSQTDAAEVLNLLDEEGMLATESAVSVFNRYGASREAGLIQFNPEDTLVCRKDYIQVRSYMTLLLFTQEKLNFLMQTIIPDEVLHEPYESNTQEHRAILQYCRDTLVEDARPFLEDQETFGLVGMARSALQQASVQLADQPRQAPQLTTDKGFVFTHPVFGKSRLHLKQDRLNIYTLTLTSADWVDTFSTW
;
A
#
# COMPACT_ATOMS: atom_id res chain seq x y z
N MET A 1 -2.72 5.79 55.33
CA MET A 1 -3.55 4.83 54.58
C MET A 1 -3.79 5.38 53.17
N ASN A 2 -2.97 5.00 52.17
CA ASN A 2 -3.04 5.49 50.78
C ASN A 2 -3.16 4.36 49.73
N GLN A 3 -3.56 3.16 50.16
CA GLN A 3 -3.56 1.96 49.32
C GLN A 3 -4.52 1.94 48.11
N PRO A 4 -5.70 2.59 48.08
CA PRO A 4 -6.60 2.42 46.93
C PRO A 4 -6.14 3.18 45.68
N ARG A 5 -5.35 4.26 45.83
CA ARG A 5 -4.88 5.07 44.68
C ARG A 5 -3.75 4.40 43.90
N ILE A 6 -2.88 3.67 44.59
CA ILE A 6 -1.76 2.96 43.96
C ILE A 6 -2.29 1.78 43.12
N LEU A 7 -3.32 1.08 43.61
CA LEU A 7 -3.91 -0.06 42.90
C LEU A 7 -4.59 0.36 41.59
N VAL A 8 -5.29 1.49 41.59
CA VAL A 8 -5.95 2.05 40.39
C VAL A 8 -4.91 2.50 39.35
N LEU A 9 -3.83 3.16 39.78
CA LEU A 9 -2.74 3.54 38.89
C LEU A 9 -2.02 2.32 38.29
N LEU A 10 -1.83 1.25 39.07
CA LEU A 10 -1.24 0.00 38.59
C LEU A 10 -2.14 -0.73 37.59
N LEU A 11 -3.46 -0.73 37.79
CA LEU A 11 -4.43 -1.30 36.86
C LEU A 11 -4.49 -0.51 35.54
N ILE A 12 -4.42 0.82 35.59
CA ILE A 12 -4.33 1.66 34.39
C ILE A 12 -3.01 1.40 33.66
N PHE A 13 -1.90 1.29 34.38
CA PHE A 13 -0.60 1.00 33.77
C PHE A 13 -0.54 -0.40 33.16
N LEU A 14 -1.07 -1.42 33.84
CA LEU A 14 -1.20 -2.80 33.31
C LEU A 14 -2.12 -2.87 32.10
N ALA A 15 -3.23 -2.12 32.08
CA ALA A 15 -4.12 -2.03 30.92
C ALA A 15 -3.46 -1.31 29.73
N LEU A 16 -2.53 -0.37 29.99
CA LEU A 16 -1.76 0.31 28.95
C LEU A 16 -0.61 -0.54 28.41
N THR A 17 0.01 -1.41 29.21
CA THR A 17 1.10 -2.30 28.76
C THR A 17 0.63 -3.62 28.15
N ALA A 18 -0.60 -4.06 28.45
CA ALA A 18 -1.19 -5.27 27.85
C ALA A 18 -1.58 -5.10 26.38
N GLY A 19 -1.47 -3.89 25.83
CA GLY A 19 -1.67 -3.58 24.41
C GLY A 19 -0.46 -3.82 23.51
N CYS A 20 0.63 -4.41 24.01
CA CYS A 20 1.73 -4.92 23.17
C CYS A 20 1.31 -6.23 22.50
N ASN A 21 0.32 -6.16 21.60
CA ASN A 21 -0.04 -7.29 20.78
C ASN A 21 1.06 -7.54 19.74
N SER A 22 1.55 -8.77 19.77
CA SER A 22 2.56 -9.34 18.89
C SER A 22 2.38 -8.91 17.43
N SER A 23 3.48 -8.50 16.80
CA SER A 23 3.65 -8.24 15.37
C SER A 23 3.50 -9.51 14.52
N LYS A 24 2.35 -10.19 14.60
CA LYS A 24 2.05 -11.21 13.60
C LYS A 24 1.87 -10.45 12.28
N PRO A 25 2.56 -10.86 11.20
CA PRO A 25 2.29 -10.30 9.89
C PRO A 25 0.81 -10.47 9.61
N LEU A 26 0.23 -9.46 9.00
CA LEU A 26 -1.19 -9.51 8.76
C LEU A 26 -1.52 -10.64 7.77
N PRO A 27 -2.70 -11.29 7.87
CA PRO A 27 -2.97 -12.52 7.13
C PRO A 27 -2.73 -12.39 5.63
N LEU A 28 -3.19 -11.28 5.02
CA LEU A 28 -3.04 -11.07 3.58
C LEU A 28 -1.59 -10.79 3.18
N GLN A 29 -0.83 -10.06 4.01
CA GLN A 29 0.59 -9.81 3.76
C GLN A 29 1.38 -11.12 3.62
N SER A 30 1.06 -12.14 4.42
CA SER A 30 1.73 -13.44 4.36
C SER A 30 1.35 -14.25 3.12
N GLN A 31 0.09 -14.21 2.69
CA GLN A 31 -0.38 -14.89 1.48
C GLN A 31 0.21 -14.24 0.21
N PHE A 32 0.19 -12.91 0.15
CA PHE A 32 0.68 -12.15 -1.00
C PHE A 32 2.21 -12.19 -1.15
N ALA A 33 2.96 -12.45 -0.09
CA ALA A 33 4.40 -12.65 -0.14
C ALA A 33 4.81 -13.85 -1.03
N GLY A 34 3.94 -14.85 -1.18
CA GLY A 34 4.16 -16.00 -2.06
C GLY A 34 3.94 -15.71 -3.55
N ILE A 35 3.25 -14.61 -3.87
CA ILE A 35 2.88 -14.27 -5.26
C ILE A 35 4.01 -13.44 -5.87
N MET A 36 4.71 -14.05 -6.82
CA MET A 36 5.82 -13.43 -7.54
C MET A 36 5.33 -12.86 -8.87
N VAL A 37 5.35 -11.53 -8.97
CA VAL A 37 5.06 -10.81 -10.23
C VAL A 37 5.95 -11.36 -11.34
N SER A 38 5.37 -11.60 -12.52
CA SER A 38 5.99 -12.25 -13.69
C SER A 38 6.32 -13.75 -13.58
N GLN A 39 6.01 -14.42 -12.47
CA GLN A 39 6.34 -15.85 -12.28
C GLN A 39 5.15 -16.71 -11.86
N THR A 40 4.25 -16.15 -11.07
CA THR A 40 3.03 -16.82 -10.61
C THR A 40 1.93 -16.63 -11.65
N ASP A 41 1.25 -17.71 -12.04
CA ASP A 41 0.10 -17.66 -12.95
C ASP A 41 -1.25 -17.51 -12.20
N ALA A 42 -2.34 -17.34 -12.95
CA ALA A 42 -3.66 -17.14 -12.36
C ALA A 42 -4.16 -18.33 -11.53
N ALA A 43 -3.84 -19.56 -11.93
CA ALA A 43 -4.27 -20.76 -11.20
C ALA A 43 -3.48 -20.93 -9.89
N GLU A 44 -2.19 -20.65 -9.91
CA GLU A 44 -1.34 -20.64 -8.72
C GLU A 44 -1.80 -19.56 -7.73
N VAL A 45 -2.14 -18.36 -8.21
CA VAL A 45 -2.73 -17.30 -7.39
C VAL A 45 -3.99 -17.77 -6.65
N LEU A 46 -4.93 -18.39 -7.36
CA LEU A 46 -6.18 -18.87 -6.76
C LEU A 46 -5.96 -19.98 -5.72
N ASN A 47 -4.86 -20.73 -5.80
CA ASN A 47 -4.50 -21.75 -4.81
C ASN A 47 -3.75 -21.18 -3.59
N LEU A 48 -3.12 -20.01 -3.72
CA LEU A 48 -2.37 -19.35 -2.65
C LEU A 48 -3.25 -18.46 -1.76
N LEU A 49 -4.38 -18.01 -2.29
CA LEU A 49 -5.31 -17.13 -1.59
C LEU A 49 -6.39 -17.93 -0.85
N ASP A 50 -6.69 -17.53 0.38
CA ASP A 50 -7.83 -18.07 1.10
C ASP A 50 -9.14 -17.56 0.47
N GLU A 51 -10.17 -18.41 0.40
CA GLU A 51 -11.47 -18.03 -0.18
C GLU A 51 -12.22 -16.98 0.67
N GLU A 52 -11.89 -16.85 1.96
CA GLU A 52 -12.57 -15.92 2.86
C GLU A 52 -12.23 -14.47 2.52
N GLY A 53 -13.26 -13.67 2.18
CA GLY A 53 -13.08 -12.27 1.79
C GLY A 53 -12.49 -12.08 0.39
N MET A 54 -12.36 -13.16 -0.39
CA MET A 54 -11.91 -13.12 -1.78
C MET A 54 -13.07 -12.80 -2.72
N LEU A 55 -12.84 -11.88 -3.66
CA LEU A 55 -13.68 -11.64 -4.82
C LEU A 55 -12.86 -11.91 -6.07
N ALA A 56 -13.35 -12.79 -6.93
CA ALA A 56 -12.71 -13.13 -8.18
C ALA A 56 -13.55 -12.67 -9.37
N THR A 57 -12.88 -12.16 -10.38
CA THR A 57 -13.42 -11.83 -11.70
C THR A 57 -12.61 -12.56 -12.77
N GLU A 58 -13.00 -12.46 -14.04
CA GLU A 58 -12.27 -13.09 -15.13
C GLU A 58 -10.83 -12.58 -15.27
N SER A 59 -10.54 -11.35 -14.83
CA SER A 59 -9.25 -10.67 -15.04
C SER A 59 -8.57 -10.18 -13.77
N ALA A 60 -9.19 -10.36 -12.59
CA ALA A 60 -8.60 -9.91 -11.34
C ALA A 60 -9.18 -10.64 -10.12
N VAL A 61 -8.39 -10.70 -9.06
CA VAL A 61 -8.80 -11.16 -7.73
C VAL A 61 -8.51 -10.05 -6.73
N SER A 62 -9.47 -9.78 -5.85
CA SER A 62 -9.25 -9.00 -4.63
C SER A 62 -9.45 -9.89 -3.41
N VAL A 63 -8.71 -9.62 -2.34
CA VAL A 63 -8.95 -10.20 -1.03
C VAL A 63 -8.97 -9.08 -0.02
N PHE A 64 -10.02 -9.02 0.79
CA PHE A 64 -10.17 -8.01 1.83
C PHE A 64 -10.17 -8.65 3.21
N ASN A 65 -9.45 -8.03 4.15
CA ASN A 65 -9.46 -8.43 5.55
C ASN A 65 -9.57 -7.20 6.46
N ARG A 66 -10.25 -7.35 7.59
CA ARG A 66 -10.39 -6.32 8.62
C ARG A 66 -10.11 -6.91 9.98
N TYR A 67 -9.13 -6.34 10.68
CA TYR A 67 -8.80 -6.71 12.05
C TYR A 67 -8.81 -5.47 12.96
N GLY A 68 -9.85 -5.34 13.78
CA GLY A 68 -10.03 -4.19 14.67
C GLY A 68 -10.13 -2.88 13.89
N ALA A 69 -9.16 -1.99 14.08
CA ALA A 69 -9.06 -0.70 13.38
C ALA A 69 -8.19 -0.74 12.12
N SER A 70 -7.65 -1.91 11.76
CA SER A 70 -6.84 -2.13 10.58
C SER A 70 -7.67 -2.75 9.46
N ARG A 71 -7.36 -2.36 8.22
CA ARG A 71 -7.93 -2.90 7.00
C ARG A 71 -6.81 -3.27 6.04
N GLU A 72 -6.94 -4.41 5.40
CA GLU A 72 -6.05 -4.84 4.33
C GLU A 72 -6.87 -5.16 3.10
N ALA A 73 -6.33 -4.81 1.95
CA ALA A 73 -6.76 -5.38 0.69
C ALA A 73 -5.53 -5.83 -0.07
N GLY A 74 -5.64 -6.95 -0.75
CA GLY A 74 -4.72 -7.32 -1.80
C GLY A 74 -5.47 -7.39 -3.11
N LEU A 75 -4.86 -6.93 -4.20
CA LEU A 75 -5.43 -6.98 -5.54
C LEU A 75 -4.39 -7.55 -6.49
N ILE A 76 -4.83 -8.54 -7.26
CA ILE A 76 -4.04 -9.22 -8.27
C ILE A 76 -4.78 -9.07 -9.58
N GLN A 77 -4.09 -8.54 -10.59
CA GLN A 77 -4.63 -8.46 -11.93
C GLN A 77 -3.93 -9.47 -12.83
N PHE A 78 -4.71 -10.21 -13.60
CA PHE A 78 -4.25 -11.15 -14.61
C PHE A 78 -4.12 -10.40 -15.93
N ASN A 79 -2.90 -10.31 -16.47
CA ASN A 79 -2.73 -9.79 -17.82
C ASN A 79 -3.19 -10.84 -18.83
N PRO A 80 -4.23 -10.56 -19.65
CA PRO A 80 -4.74 -11.52 -20.63
C PRO A 80 -3.74 -11.85 -21.74
N GLU A 81 -2.76 -10.99 -22.00
CA GLU A 81 -1.81 -11.18 -23.11
C GLU A 81 -0.61 -12.03 -22.71
N ASP A 82 -0.10 -11.87 -21.48
CA ASP A 82 1.18 -12.46 -21.08
C ASP A 82 1.09 -13.49 -19.94
N THR A 83 -0.11 -13.82 -19.44
CA THR A 83 -0.34 -14.72 -18.26
C THR A 83 0.31 -14.24 -16.95
N LEU A 84 1.01 -13.11 -16.98
CA LEU A 84 1.72 -12.55 -15.83
C LEU A 84 0.77 -11.79 -14.91
N VAL A 85 1.08 -11.83 -13.61
CA VAL A 85 0.30 -11.15 -12.56
C VAL A 85 0.91 -9.81 -12.19
N CYS A 86 0.07 -8.80 -11.98
CA CYS A 86 0.42 -7.56 -11.28
C CYS A 86 -0.14 -7.61 -9.85
N ARG A 87 0.64 -7.21 -8.85
CA ARG A 87 0.30 -7.35 -7.42
C ARG A 87 0.22 -6.00 -6.73
N LYS A 88 -0.82 -5.78 -5.94
CA LYS A 88 -1.06 -4.53 -5.21
C LYS A 88 -1.52 -4.85 -3.79
N ASP A 89 -0.76 -4.38 -2.81
CA ASP A 89 -0.97 -4.62 -1.39
C ASP A 89 -1.34 -3.30 -0.71
N TYR A 90 -2.48 -3.26 -0.03
CA TYR A 90 -3.00 -2.11 0.69
C TYR A 90 -3.13 -2.46 2.16
N ILE A 91 -2.53 -1.65 3.03
CA ILE A 91 -2.71 -1.77 4.48
C ILE A 91 -3.05 -0.38 5.00
N GLN A 92 -4.21 -0.26 5.62
CA GLN A 92 -4.63 0.94 6.31
C GLN A 92 -4.79 0.66 7.80
N VAL A 93 -4.23 1.53 8.64
CA VAL A 93 -4.42 1.49 10.09
C VAL A 93 -5.09 2.78 10.51
N ARG A 94 -6.24 2.66 11.18
CA ARG A 94 -6.89 3.79 11.85
C ARG A 94 -6.48 3.80 13.31
N SER A 95 -5.88 4.90 13.75
CA SER A 95 -5.63 5.13 15.17
C SER A 95 -6.70 6.06 15.73
N TYR A 96 -7.43 5.55 16.71
CA TYR A 96 -8.28 6.37 17.57
C TYR A 96 -7.43 6.78 18.77
N MET A 97 -6.91 8.01 18.77
CA MET A 97 -6.29 8.53 19.97
C MET A 97 -7.37 8.70 21.05
N THR A 98 -7.13 8.15 22.25
CA THR A 98 -8.09 8.02 23.36
C THR A 98 -8.63 9.35 23.91
N LEU A 99 -8.18 10.49 23.37
CA LEU A 99 -8.72 11.83 23.59
C LEU A 99 -9.50 12.35 22.36
N LEU A 100 -10.52 11.59 21.98
CA LEU A 100 -11.86 11.99 21.50
C LEU A 100 -12.09 12.98 20.34
N LEU A 101 -11.12 13.53 19.59
CA LEU A 101 -11.46 14.41 18.45
C LEU A 101 -10.63 14.25 17.16
N PHE A 102 -9.56 13.43 17.15
CA PHE A 102 -8.71 13.27 15.97
C PHE A 102 -8.54 11.80 15.62
N THR A 103 -9.11 11.40 14.49
CA THR A 103 -8.81 10.12 13.83
C THR A 103 -7.59 10.33 12.93
N GLN A 104 -6.48 9.66 13.25
CA GLN A 104 -5.34 9.63 12.34
C GLN A 104 -5.43 8.36 11.50
N GLU A 105 -5.50 8.53 10.19
CA GLU A 105 -5.40 7.41 9.24
C GLU A 105 -3.95 7.27 8.76
N LYS A 106 -3.48 6.03 8.68
CA LYS A 106 -2.18 5.71 8.10
C LYS A 106 -2.38 4.73 6.95
N LEU A 107 -1.59 4.90 5.90
CA LEU A 107 -1.59 4.07 4.70
C LEU A 107 -0.18 3.53 4.46
N ASN A 108 -0.10 2.23 4.22
CA ASN A 108 1.00 1.56 3.57
C ASN A 108 0.46 0.90 2.30
N PHE A 109 1.00 1.31 1.16
CA PHE A 109 0.61 0.80 -0.15
C PHE A 109 1.86 0.35 -0.88
N LEU A 110 1.79 -0.84 -1.46
CA LEU A 110 2.83 -1.42 -2.27
C LEU A 110 2.22 -1.90 -3.57
N MET A 111 2.79 -1.50 -4.70
CA MET A 111 2.38 -1.95 -6.03
C MET A 111 3.59 -2.47 -6.75
N GLN A 112 3.52 -3.73 -7.18
CA GLN A 112 4.48 -4.35 -8.07
C GLN A 112 3.81 -4.54 -9.42
N THR A 113 4.34 -3.87 -10.44
CA THR A 113 3.74 -3.87 -11.77
C THR A 113 4.81 -4.07 -12.83
N ILE A 114 4.38 -4.59 -13.97
CA ILE A 114 5.16 -4.59 -15.20
C ILE A 114 4.85 -3.28 -15.93
N ILE A 115 5.87 -2.50 -16.26
CA ILE A 115 5.76 -1.26 -17.03
C ILE A 115 5.95 -1.60 -18.52
N PRO A 116 5.03 -1.20 -19.41
CA PRO A 116 5.15 -1.46 -20.84
C PRO A 116 6.41 -0.83 -21.45
N ASP A 117 6.95 -1.46 -22.49
CA ASP A 117 8.15 -0.97 -23.18
C ASP A 117 7.94 0.41 -23.79
N GLU A 118 6.72 0.76 -24.19
CA GLU A 118 6.36 2.07 -24.74
C GLU A 118 6.56 3.18 -23.72
N VAL A 119 6.33 2.90 -22.44
CA VAL A 119 6.53 3.84 -21.33
C VAL A 119 8.01 3.90 -20.94
N LEU A 120 8.78 2.83 -21.11
CA LEU A 120 10.19 2.82 -20.71
C LEU A 120 11.13 3.37 -21.79
N HIS A 121 10.77 3.23 -23.06
CA HIS A 121 11.62 3.59 -24.20
C HIS A 121 11.18 4.85 -24.93
N GLU A 122 10.21 5.59 -24.38
CA GLU A 122 9.90 6.94 -24.87
C GLU A 122 11.16 7.83 -24.72
N PRO A 123 11.47 8.71 -25.69
CA PRO A 123 12.66 9.54 -25.66
C PRO A 123 12.53 10.69 -24.65
N TYR A 124 12.57 10.37 -23.36
CA TYR A 124 12.51 11.35 -22.27
C TYR A 124 13.71 12.29 -22.29
N GLU A 125 13.47 13.58 -22.03
CA GLU A 125 14.53 14.58 -21.97
C GLU A 125 15.39 14.43 -20.69
N SER A 126 14.89 13.68 -19.70
CA SER A 126 15.59 13.41 -18.44
C SER A 126 14.98 12.22 -17.68
N ASN A 127 15.76 11.60 -16.79
CA ASN A 127 15.28 10.56 -15.87
C ASN A 127 14.11 11.05 -14.99
N THR A 128 14.03 12.36 -14.71
CA THR A 128 12.89 12.94 -13.99
C THR A 128 11.59 12.81 -14.78
N GLN A 129 11.62 13.01 -16.10
CA GLN A 129 10.44 12.83 -16.95
C GLN A 129 10.05 11.36 -17.03
N GLU A 130 11.03 10.47 -17.18
CA GLU A 130 10.83 9.02 -17.16
C GLU A 130 10.15 8.56 -15.85
N HIS A 131 10.70 8.94 -14.69
CA HIS A 131 10.08 8.59 -13.40
C HIS A 131 8.66 9.13 -13.26
N ARG A 132 8.39 10.34 -13.78
CA ARG A 132 7.03 10.89 -13.78
C ARG A 132 6.10 10.11 -14.69
N ALA A 133 6.56 9.65 -15.86
CA ALA A 133 5.78 8.81 -16.75
C ALA A 133 5.47 7.45 -16.11
N ILE A 134 6.43 6.83 -15.43
CA ILE A 134 6.21 5.59 -14.68
C ILE A 134 5.18 5.79 -13.56
N LEU A 135 5.28 6.88 -12.78
CA LEU A 135 4.30 7.18 -11.73
C LEU A 135 2.90 7.45 -12.29
N GLN A 136 2.84 8.13 -13.44
CA GLN A 136 1.63 8.41 -14.18
C GLN A 136 0.96 7.12 -14.66
N TYR A 137 1.73 6.20 -15.22
CA TYR A 137 1.29 4.85 -15.58
C TYR A 137 0.73 4.12 -14.35
N CYS A 138 1.50 4.03 -13.25
CA CYS A 138 1.03 3.36 -12.03
C CYS A 138 -0.30 3.93 -11.51
N ARG A 139 -0.47 5.25 -11.57
CA ARG A 139 -1.73 5.90 -11.16
C ARG A 139 -2.89 5.51 -12.05
N ASP A 140 -2.68 5.49 -13.37
CA ASP A 140 -3.73 5.17 -14.33
C ASP A 140 -4.10 3.68 -14.24
N THR A 141 -3.13 2.79 -14.04
CA THR A 141 -3.35 1.36 -13.76
C THR A 141 -4.25 1.16 -12.54
N LEU A 142 -4.03 1.87 -11.43
CA LEU A 142 -4.90 1.79 -10.25
C LEU A 142 -6.37 2.14 -10.52
N VAL A 143 -6.64 3.01 -11.50
CA VAL A 143 -8.02 3.33 -11.89
C VAL A 143 -8.67 2.16 -12.61
N GLU A 144 -7.93 1.53 -13.51
CA GLU A 144 -8.40 0.37 -14.28
C GLU A 144 -8.61 -0.84 -13.36
N ASP A 145 -7.67 -1.08 -12.44
CA ASP A 145 -7.74 -2.17 -11.45
C ASP A 145 -8.94 -2.11 -10.53
N ALA A 146 -9.39 -0.90 -10.19
CA ALA A 146 -10.51 -0.71 -9.29
C ALA A 146 -11.86 -0.98 -9.98
N ARG A 147 -11.90 -0.96 -11.33
CA ARG A 147 -13.15 -1.04 -12.10
C ARG A 147 -13.92 -2.35 -11.88
N PRO A 148 -13.29 -3.54 -11.84
CA PRO A 148 -14.00 -4.79 -11.57
C PRO A 148 -14.62 -4.86 -10.16
N PHE A 149 -14.12 -4.03 -9.22
CA PHE A 149 -14.50 -4.06 -7.80
C PHE A 149 -15.31 -2.82 -7.37
N LEU A 150 -15.98 -2.14 -8.31
CA LEU A 150 -16.77 -0.93 -8.01
C LEU A 150 -17.87 -1.15 -6.96
N GLU A 151 -18.42 -2.36 -6.90
CA GLU A 151 -19.45 -2.73 -5.93
C GLU A 151 -18.88 -3.08 -4.54
N ASP A 152 -17.58 -3.42 -4.47
CA ASP A 152 -16.87 -3.66 -3.21
C ASP A 152 -16.34 -2.34 -2.65
N GLN A 153 -17.16 -1.71 -1.80
CA GLN A 153 -16.86 -0.42 -1.19
C GLN A 153 -15.57 -0.42 -0.37
N GLU A 154 -15.16 -1.56 0.20
CA GLU A 154 -13.97 -1.61 1.06
C GLU A 154 -12.69 -1.64 0.22
N THR A 155 -12.60 -2.55 -0.75
CA THR A 155 -11.47 -2.58 -1.70
C THR A 155 -11.42 -1.27 -2.48
N PHE A 156 -12.54 -0.82 -3.04
CA PHE A 156 -12.60 0.43 -3.80
C PHE A 156 -12.20 1.65 -2.94
N GLY A 157 -12.59 1.67 -1.66
CA GLY A 157 -12.19 2.69 -0.71
C GLY A 157 -10.67 2.74 -0.49
N LEU A 158 -10.01 1.60 -0.33
CA LEU A 158 -8.55 1.51 -0.16
C LEU A 158 -7.80 1.89 -1.45
N VAL A 159 -8.25 1.43 -2.62
CA VAL A 159 -7.67 1.86 -3.90
C VAL A 159 -7.83 3.36 -4.10
N GLY A 160 -9.00 3.92 -3.75
CA GLY A 160 -9.27 5.35 -3.79
C GLY A 160 -8.31 6.17 -2.93
N MET A 161 -7.96 5.67 -1.73
CA MET A 161 -6.98 6.31 -0.85
C MET A 161 -5.57 6.29 -1.44
N ALA A 162 -5.11 5.15 -1.94
CA ALA A 162 -3.80 5.03 -2.58
C ALA A 162 -3.71 5.93 -3.82
N ARG A 163 -4.76 5.97 -4.65
CA ARG A 163 -4.85 6.86 -5.81
C ARG A 163 -4.78 8.33 -5.42
N SER A 164 -5.50 8.75 -4.37
CA SER A 164 -5.45 10.12 -3.86
C SER A 164 -4.05 10.50 -3.38
N ALA A 165 -3.40 9.60 -2.65
CA ALA A 165 -2.06 9.82 -2.14
C ALA A 165 -1.02 9.89 -3.26
N LEU A 166 -1.10 9.00 -4.25
CA LEU A 166 -0.23 9.00 -5.42
C LEU A 166 -0.43 10.26 -6.27
N GLN A 167 -1.68 10.69 -6.47
CA GLN A 167 -1.99 11.94 -7.16
C GLN A 167 -1.35 13.14 -6.44
N GLN A 168 -1.48 13.22 -5.11
CA GLN A 168 -0.90 14.30 -4.32
C GLN A 168 0.63 14.29 -4.35
N ALA A 169 1.26 13.10 -4.38
CA ALA A 169 2.69 12.96 -4.55
C ALA A 169 3.14 13.43 -5.94
N SER A 170 2.44 13.03 -7.01
CA SER A 170 2.73 13.44 -8.39
C SER A 170 2.63 14.96 -8.59
N VAL A 171 1.63 15.62 -7.97
CA VAL A 171 1.50 17.09 -7.99
C VAL A 171 2.69 17.75 -7.31
N GLN A 172 3.01 17.36 -6.06
CA GLN A 172 4.14 17.95 -5.33
C GLN A 172 5.50 17.70 -6.02
N LEU A 173 5.65 16.53 -6.65
CA LEU A 173 6.83 16.20 -7.44
C LEU A 173 6.97 17.09 -8.68
N ALA A 174 5.85 17.38 -9.36
CA ALA A 174 5.82 18.31 -10.48
C ALA A 174 6.18 19.74 -10.06
N ASP A 175 5.78 20.16 -8.86
CA ASP A 175 6.16 21.45 -8.28
C ASP A 175 7.63 21.49 -7.83
N GLN A 176 8.21 20.32 -7.52
CA GLN A 176 9.56 20.18 -6.96
C GLN A 176 10.42 19.18 -7.76
N PRO A 177 10.64 19.40 -9.08
CA PRO A 177 11.28 18.42 -9.96
C PRO A 177 12.72 18.08 -9.55
N ARG A 178 13.39 18.97 -8.81
CA ARG A 178 14.74 18.73 -8.24
C ARG A 178 14.77 17.61 -7.21
N GLN A 179 13.62 17.23 -6.64
CA GLN A 179 13.52 16.13 -5.68
C GLN A 179 13.18 14.78 -6.33
N ALA A 180 12.92 14.74 -7.65
CA ALA A 180 12.61 13.49 -8.34
C ALA A 180 13.67 12.40 -8.23
N PRO A 181 14.98 12.70 -8.17
CA PRO A 181 16.00 11.68 -7.90
C PRO A 181 15.83 10.99 -6.53
N GLN A 182 15.10 11.59 -5.58
CA GLN A 182 14.85 10.96 -4.27
C GLN A 182 13.87 9.77 -4.37
N LEU A 183 13.05 9.71 -5.43
CA LEU A 183 12.10 8.63 -5.65
C LEU A 183 12.75 7.25 -5.68
N THR A 184 13.99 7.16 -6.18
CA THR A 184 14.71 5.89 -6.35
C THR A 184 15.76 5.65 -5.27
N THR A 185 15.77 6.50 -4.23
CA THR A 185 16.67 6.37 -3.09
C THR A 185 15.94 5.77 -1.90
N ASP A 186 16.66 5.13 -0.99
CA ASP A 186 16.10 4.58 0.27
C ASP A 186 15.34 5.62 1.11
N LYS A 187 15.64 6.92 0.92
CA LYS A 187 14.96 8.01 1.62
C LYS A 187 13.59 8.33 1.04
N GLY A 188 13.31 7.93 -0.20
CA GLY A 188 12.10 8.25 -0.95
C GLY A 188 11.86 9.75 -1.14
N PHE A 189 10.87 10.07 -1.97
CA PHE A 189 10.32 11.41 -2.10
C PHE A 189 9.33 11.69 -0.96
N VAL A 190 9.54 12.78 -0.22
CA VAL A 190 8.67 13.15 0.90
C VAL A 190 7.61 14.13 0.43
N PHE A 191 6.36 13.85 0.77
CA PHE A 191 5.21 14.71 0.41
C PHE A 191 4.25 14.83 1.60
N THR A 192 3.35 15.82 1.55
CA THR A 192 2.27 15.95 2.55
C THR A 192 0.93 15.58 1.93
N HIS A 193 0.20 14.66 2.53
CA HIS A 193 -1.19 14.32 2.19
C HIS A 193 -2.15 14.96 3.21
N PRO A 194 -3.30 15.53 2.78
CA PRO A 194 -4.25 16.19 3.69
C PRO A 194 -4.79 15.28 4.81
N VAL A 195 -4.90 13.97 4.54
CA VAL A 195 -5.46 12.99 5.50
C VAL A 195 -4.37 12.23 6.26
N PHE A 196 -3.28 11.86 5.57
CA PHE A 196 -2.24 10.98 6.12
C PHE A 196 -1.07 11.78 6.72
N GLY A 197 -1.07 13.10 6.57
CA GLY A 197 0.04 13.96 6.94
C GLY A 197 1.27 13.70 6.08
N LYS A 198 2.45 13.84 6.69
CA LYS A 198 3.72 13.59 6.02
C LYS A 198 3.79 12.13 5.56
N SER A 199 4.16 11.91 4.31
CA SER A 199 4.20 10.61 3.65
C SER A 199 5.45 10.52 2.77
N ARG A 200 5.77 9.30 2.34
CA ARG A 200 6.94 8.99 1.52
C ARG A 200 6.52 8.11 0.34
N LEU A 201 7.10 8.40 -0.82
CA LEU A 201 6.94 7.64 -2.04
C LEU A 201 8.32 7.11 -2.48
N HIS A 202 8.42 5.83 -2.76
CA HIS A 202 9.61 5.17 -3.26
C HIS A 202 9.26 4.38 -4.53
N LEU A 203 10.11 4.46 -5.54
CA LEU A 203 10.01 3.74 -6.79
C LEU A 203 11.31 2.97 -6.97
N LYS A 204 11.22 1.65 -7.01
CA LYS A 204 12.36 0.76 -7.18
C LYS A 204 12.14 -0.10 -8.41
N GLN A 205 13.17 -0.22 -9.25
CA GLN A 205 13.20 -1.23 -10.29
C GLN A 205 13.73 -2.54 -9.71
N ASP A 206 12.96 -3.61 -9.78
CA ASP A 206 13.36 -4.92 -9.26
C ASP A 206 13.98 -5.81 -10.35
N ARG A 207 13.42 -5.78 -11.56
CA ARG A 207 13.89 -6.53 -12.73
C ARG A 207 13.66 -5.71 -14.01
N LEU A 208 13.99 -6.29 -15.17
CA LEU A 208 13.65 -5.72 -16.46
C LEU A 208 12.14 -5.44 -16.50
N ASN A 209 11.77 -4.18 -16.64
CA ASN A 209 10.41 -3.66 -16.73
C ASN A 209 9.53 -3.89 -15.48
N ILE A 210 10.03 -4.46 -14.39
CA ILE A 210 9.26 -4.66 -13.14
C ILE A 210 9.65 -3.59 -12.13
N TYR A 211 8.64 -2.82 -11.70
CA TYR A 211 8.80 -1.74 -10.75
C TYR A 211 7.93 -1.97 -9.52
N THR A 212 8.51 -1.71 -8.35
CA THR A 212 7.81 -1.61 -7.08
C THR A 212 7.66 -0.14 -6.69
N LEU A 213 6.42 0.30 -6.57
CA LEU A 213 6.03 1.57 -5.99
C LEU A 213 5.61 1.33 -4.53
N THR A 214 6.21 2.06 -3.59
CA THR A 214 5.86 1.99 -2.17
C THR A 214 5.46 3.37 -1.67
N LEU A 215 4.30 3.47 -1.03
CA LEU A 215 3.78 4.68 -0.43
C LEU A 215 3.49 4.42 1.04
N THR A 216 4.14 5.17 1.93
CA THR A 216 3.98 5.03 3.38
C THR A 216 3.74 6.36 4.06
N SER A 217 2.85 6.39 5.05
CA SER A 217 2.74 7.52 5.98
C SER A 217 3.98 7.58 6.90
N ALA A 218 4.51 8.77 7.19
CA ALA A 218 5.80 8.94 7.87
C ALA A 218 5.86 8.39 9.31
N ASP A 219 4.71 8.28 9.98
CA ASP A 219 4.59 7.70 11.32
C ASP A 219 4.24 6.21 11.28
N TRP A 220 4.36 5.55 10.11
CA TRP A 220 4.31 4.10 10.04
C TRP A 220 5.55 3.56 10.74
N VAL A 221 5.40 3.12 11.99
CA VAL A 221 6.45 2.36 12.66
C VAL A 221 6.50 1.02 11.94
N ASP A 222 7.66 0.66 11.39
CA ASP A 222 7.97 -0.61 10.70
C ASP A 222 7.87 -1.85 11.63
N THR A 223 6.87 -1.91 12.51
CA THR A 223 6.58 -3.11 13.30
C THR A 223 6.04 -4.27 12.46
N PHE A 224 5.76 -4.06 11.17
CA PHE A 224 5.16 -5.05 10.26
C PHE A 224 5.98 -5.29 8.97
N SER A 225 7.10 -4.60 8.80
CA SER A 225 7.87 -4.58 7.54
C SER A 225 9.28 -5.06 7.80
N THR A 226 9.47 -6.37 7.77
CA THR A 226 10.78 -6.92 7.41
C THR A 226 10.87 -6.89 5.88
N TRP A 227 11.44 -5.82 5.34
CA TRP A 227 11.91 -5.77 3.94
C TRP A 227 13.43 -5.66 3.96
#